data_AF-A0A835QL65-F1
#
_entry.id   AF-A0A835QL65-F1
#
_cell.length_a   1.000
_cell.length_b   1.000
_cell.length_c   1.000
_cell.angle_alpha   90.00
_cell.angle_beta   90.00
_cell.angle_gamma   90.00
#
_symmetry.space_group_name_H-M   'P 1'
#
loop_
_entity.id
_entity.type
_entity.pdbx_description
1 polymer ?
#
loop_
_entity_poly.entity_id
_entity_poly.type
_entity_poly.pdbx_seq_one_letter_code
_entity_poly.pdbx_strand_id
1 'polypeptide(L)'
;MTFQMLGLTQRISREEAAIRELQAALDETKRGGLAEGAHIHIVHLSDAGTSLNLIKDAKGNGASVSVETCPHYLAFSAEEVKDGDTRFKCAPPIRDEVNRQKLWNALLEGHIDMLSSDHSPSIPELKLPEEGEFLRAWGGISSLQFVLPATWSSGLKYGITLNQLATWWCEKPTKLIGLQNKGTIVSGNHADFVVWDPNIEFTIDDSHVSFHKHPEKYWQLLLGEILCTVVASIPQKPAVKLSLLSKDANQLRSITVYLLTDQHQMGNCHAQSLSYATKFLTKRSKTRRKARIAAPSLRGMDTHSWFPDGYLLHSPSKTTGCFSFLELTEVTGDLLFP
;
A
#
# COMPACT_ATOMS: atom_id res chain seq x y z
N MET A 1 -4.34 -11.86 63.80
CA MET A 1 -5.32 -11.03 63.07
C MET A 1 -4.50 -10.15 62.14
N THR A 2 -3.92 -10.66 61.05
CA THR A 2 -4.61 -11.16 59.84
C THR A 2 -5.52 -10.07 59.30
N PHE A 3 -5.05 -9.29 58.31
CA PHE A 3 -5.82 -8.74 57.18
C PHE A 3 -4.98 -7.71 56.41
N GLN A 4 -4.16 -8.19 55.46
CA GLN A 4 -3.92 -7.54 54.15
C GLN A 4 -3.01 -8.39 53.24
N MET A 5 -3.19 -9.72 53.30
CA MET A 5 -2.60 -10.69 52.37
C MET A 5 -3.60 -11.08 51.27
N LEU A 6 -4.46 -10.16 50.83
CA LEU A 6 -5.45 -10.39 49.78
C LEU A 6 -5.64 -9.08 49.00
N GLY A 7 -4.98 -8.93 47.85
CA GLY A 7 -5.21 -7.76 47.00
C GLY A 7 -4.20 -7.50 45.88
N LEU A 8 -3.07 -8.19 45.84
CA LEU A 8 -2.12 -8.10 44.72
C LEU A 8 -2.28 -9.31 43.77
N THR A 9 -3.50 -9.54 43.29
CA THR A 9 -3.63 -10.09 41.94
C THR A 9 -3.10 -9.01 41.00
N GLN A 10 -1.84 -9.14 40.57
CA GLN A 10 -1.32 -8.37 39.45
C GLN A 10 -2.38 -8.39 38.35
N ARG A 11 -2.99 -7.24 38.06
CA ARG A 11 -3.83 -7.12 36.87
C ARG A 11 -2.89 -7.41 35.70
N ILE A 12 -3.03 -8.58 35.12
CA ILE A 12 -2.39 -8.94 33.85
C ILE A 12 -2.62 -7.75 32.93
N SER A 13 -1.53 -7.17 32.42
CA SER A 13 -1.68 -6.03 31.51
C SER A 13 -2.53 -6.49 30.31
N ARG A 14 -3.34 -5.60 29.72
CA ARG A 14 -4.16 -5.97 28.55
C ARG A 14 -3.31 -6.60 27.44
N GLU A 15 -2.05 -6.19 27.36
CA GLU A 15 -1.04 -6.72 26.45
C GLU A 15 -0.61 -8.15 26.80
N GLU A 16 -0.32 -8.46 28.06
CA GLU A 16 -0.01 -9.83 28.49
C GLU A 16 -1.19 -10.78 28.24
N ALA A 17 -2.42 -10.31 28.45
CA ALA A 17 -3.63 -11.08 28.13
C ALA A 17 -3.72 -11.35 26.62
N ALA A 18 -3.53 -10.31 25.79
CA ALA A 18 -3.53 -10.44 24.34
C ALA A 18 -2.42 -11.38 23.82
N ILE A 19 -1.23 -11.34 24.42
CA ILE A 19 -0.11 -12.25 24.08
C ILE A 19 -0.47 -13.70 24.41
N ARG A 20 -1.11 -13.94 25.57
CA ARG A 20 -1.56 -15.29 25.96
C ARG A 20 -2.65 -15.81 25.02
N GLU A 21 -3.61 -14.96 24.64
CA GLU A 21 -4.64 -15.30 23.67
C GLU A 21 -4.06 -15.61 22.30
N LEU A 22 -3.09 -14.81 21.84
CA LEU A 22 -2.35 -15.08 20.60
C LEU A 22 -1.64 -16.45 20.67
N GLN A 23 -0.91 -16.72 21.74
CA GLN A 23 -0.21 -17.99 21.91
C GLN A 23 -1.19 -19.18 21.92
N ALA A 24 -2.30 -19.06 22.65
CA ALA A 24 -3.33 -20.09 22.71
C ALA A 24 -3.95 -20.35 21.32
N ALA A 25 -4.31 -19.30 20.59
CA ALA A 25 -4.86 -19.42 19.24
C ALA A 25 -3.87 -20.11 18.28
N LEU A 26 -2.58 -19.75 18.36
CA LEU A 26 -1.53 -20.40 17.58
C LEU A 26 -1.37 -21.88 17.94
N ASP A 27 -1.45 -22.23 19.22
CA ASP A 27 -1.37 -23.62 19.69
C ASP A 27 -2.58 -24.46 19.23
N GLU A 28 -3.78 -23.89 19.18
CA GLU A 28 -5.00 -24.57 18.72
C GLU A 28 -4.95 -24.97 17.23
N THR A 29 -4.14 -24.29 16.42
CA THR A 29 -3.98 -24.63 14.99
C THR A 29 -2.97 -25.73 14.71
N LYS A 30 -2.15 -26.09 15.71
CA LYS A 30 -1.16 -27.15 15.58
C LYS A 30 -1.84 -28.51 15.52
N ARG A 31 -1.08 -29.52 15.10
CA ARG A 31 -1.55 -30.92 15.07
C ARG A 31 -2.08 -31.36 16.43
N GLY A 32 -3.31 -31.88 16.46
CA GLY A 32 -4.02 -32.29 17.68
C GLY A 32 -4.75 -31.16 18.41
N GLY A 33 -4.64 -29.91 17.94
CA GLY A 33 -5.40 -28.77 18.47
C GLY A 33 -6.84 -28.74 17.97
N LEU A 34 -7.69 -27.98 18.66
CA LEU A 34 -9.14 -27.88 18.35
C LEU A 34 -9.41 -27.27 16.96
N ALA A 35 -8.46 -26.50 16.43
CA ALA A 35 -8.55 -25.84 15.14
C ALA A 35 -7.42 -26.32 14.21
N GLU A 36 -6.98 -27.58 14.34
CA GLU A 36 -5.92 -28.16 13.50
C GLU A 36 -6.18 -27.88 12.01
N GLY A 37 -5.18 -27.29 11.34
CA GLY A 37 -5.25 -26.98 9.91
C GLY A 37 -6.00 -25.69 9.56
N ALA A 38 -6.60 -25.00 10.54
CA ALA A 38 -7.17 -23.67 10.31
C ALA A 38 -6.08 -22.65 9.97
N HIS A 39 -6.46 -21.65 9.16
CA HIS A 39 -5.61 -20.48 8.92
C HIS A 39 -5.95 -19.37 9.93
N ILE A 40 -4.93 -18.81 10.59
CA ILE A 40 -5.09 -17.64 11.44
C ILE A 40 -4.54 -16.41 10.72
N HIS A 41 -5.31 -15.33 10.75
CA HIS A 41 -4.84 -14.01 10.37
C HIS A 41 -4.77 -13.10 11.59
N ILE A 42 -3.59 -12.54 11.85
CA ILE A 42 -3.33 -11.64 12.98
C ILE A 42 -3.41 -10.21 12.48
N VAL A 43 -4.40 -9.50 12.97
CA VAL A 43 -4.67 -8.10 12.60
C VAL A 43 -3.76 -7.13 13.34
N HIS A 44 -3.49 -5.99 12.68
CA HIS A 44 -2.88 -4.77 13.23
C HIS A 44 -1.74 -5.02 14.26
N LEU A 45 -0.74 -5.83 13.91
CA LEU A 45 0.41 -6.10 14.78
C LEU A 45 1.21 -4.82 15.04
N SER A 46 1.28 -4.37 16.29
CA SER A 46 2.15 -3.26 16.70
C SER A 46 3.40 -3.68 17.47
N ASP A 47 3.42 -4.86 18.10
CA ASP A 47 4.55 -5.34 18.92
C ASP A 47 5.56 -6.14 18.08
N ALA A 48 6.71 -5.53 17.79
CA ALA A 48 7.82 -6.17 17.10
C ALA A 48 8.76 -6.95 18.04
N GLY A 49 8.42 -7.07 19.32
CA GLY A 49 9.13 -7.88 20.30
C GLY A 49 8.49 -9.25 20.47
N THR A 50 7.73 -9.42 21.53
CA THR A 50 7.21 -10.71 21.98
C THR A 50 6.24 -11.32 20.97
N SER A 51 5.26 -10.53 20.53
CA SER A 51 4.20 -10.98 19.62
C SER A 51 4.77 -11.38 18.27
N LEU A 52 5.65 -10.55 17.69
CA LEU A 52 6.32 -10.90 16.44
C LEU A 52 7.16 -12.19 16.55
N ASN A 53 7.89 -12.38 17.65
CA ASN A 53 8.67 -13.60 17.85
C ASN A 53 7.79 -14.85 17.94
N LEU A 54 6.68 -14.79 18.67
CA LEU A 54 5.70 -15.88 18.72
C LEU A 54 5.15 -16.23 17.33
N ILE A 55 4.86 -15.22 16.51
CA ILE A 55 4.38 -15.40 15.14
C ILE A 55 5.45 -16.04 14.26
N LYS A 56 6.70 -15.58 14.37
CA LYS A 56 7.84 -16.15 13.65
C LYS A 56 8.06 -17.62 14.02
N ASP A 57 8.02 -17.94 15.31
CA ASP A 57 8.17 -19.31 15.80
C ASP A 57 7.01 -20.19 15.33
N ALA A 58 5.77 -19.70 15.34
CA ALA A 58 4.63 -20.44 14.82
C ALA A 58 4.75 -20.71 13.33
N LYS A 59 5.11 -19.71 12.52
CA LYS A 59 5.39 -19.87 11.08
C LYS A 59 6.53 -20.87 10.84
N GLY A 60 7.62 -20.77 11.61
CA GLY A 60 8.76 -21.69 11.52
C GLY A 60 8.43 -23.14 11.86
N ASN A 61 7.41 -23.36 12.72
CA ASN A 61 6.88 -24.68 13.05
C ASN A 61 5.75 -25.15 12.11
N GLY A 62 5.52 -24.45 11.00
CA GLY A 62 4.57 -24.85 9.96
C GLY A 62 3.12 -24.41 10.21
N ALA A 63 2.86 -23.53 11.17
CA ALA A 63 1.51 -23.00 11.37
C ALA A 63 1.06 -22.19 10.15
N SER A 64 -0.20 -22.36 9.75
CA SER A 64 -0.82 -21.57 8.68
C SER A 64 -1.25 -20.22 9.23
N VAL A 65 -0.33 -19.26 9.23
CA VAL A 65 -0.54 -17.93 9.85
C VAL A 65 -0.16 -16.83 8.87
N SER A 66 -1.00 -15.81 8.77
CA SER A 66 -0.67 -14.53 8.17
C SER A 66 -0.78 -13.41 9.19
N VAL A 67 -0.06 -12.31 8.97
CA VAL A 67 -0.08 -11.15 9.84
C VAL A 67 -0.01 -9.86 9.03
N GLU A 68 -0.77 -8.86 9.46
CA GLU A 68 -0.73 -7.50 8.94
C GLU A 68 -0.22 -6.51 10.00
N THR A 69 0.28 -5.37 9.54
CA THR A 69 0.47 -4.17 10.36
C THR A 69 -0.17 -2.97 9.66
N CYS A 70 -0.16 -1.81 10.31
CA CYS A 70 -0.85 -0.62 9.83
C CYS A 70 0.10 0.56 9.62
N PRO A 71 -0.19 1.47 8.68
CA PRO A 71 0.68 2.62 8.38
C PRO A 71 1.03 3.48 9.58
N HIS A 72 0.12 3.64 10.54
CA HIS A 72 0.37 4.46 11.71
C HIS A 72 1.43 3.85 12.65
N TYR A 73 1.60 2.52 12.70
CA TYR A 73 2.70 1.89 13.45
C TYR A 73 4.05 1.99 12.74
N LEU A 74 4.04 2.21 11.42
CA LEU A 74 5.22 2.41 10.60
C LEU A 74 5.60 3.88 10.47
N ALA A 75 4.62 4.78 10.59
CA ALA A 75 4.78 6.20 10.40
C ALA A 75 5.08 6.96 11.70
N PHE A 76 4.55 6.52 12.84
CA PHE A 76 4.67 7.22 14.11
C PHE A 76 5.40 6.40 15.16
N SER A 77 6.21 7.06 15.97
CA SER A 77 6.69 6.52 17.23
C SER A 77 6.02 7.23 18.41
N ALA A 78 5.99 6.61 19.58
CA ALA A 78 5.35 7.16 20.77
C ALA A 78 5.96 8.50 21.19
N GLU A 79 7.26 8.70 20.95
CA GLU A 79 7.99 9.94 21.23
C GLU A 79 7.56 11.12 20.34
N GLU A 80 6.97 10.85 19.18
CA GLU A 80 6.48 11.87 18.25
C GLU A 80 5.04 12.31 18.60
N VAL A 81 4.32 11.54 19.43
CA VAL A 81 2.97 11.85 19.89
C VAL A 81 3.06 12.76 21.12
N LYS A 82 2.47 13.96 21.04
CA LYS A 82 2.46 14.90 22.17
C LYS A 82 1.64 14.34 23.33
N ASP A 83 2.07 14.64 24.55
CA ASP A 83 1.32 14.31 25.76
C ASP A 83 -0.13 14.84 25.66
N GLY A 84 -1.09 13.95 25.90
CA GLY A 84 -2.52 14.26 25.80
C GLY A 84 -3.09 14.31 24.38
N ASP A 85 -2.31 14.02 23.33
CA ASP A 85 -2.83 13.98 21.96
C ASP A 85 -3.61 12.69 21.66
N THR A 86 -4.81 12.62 22.20
CA THR A 86 -5.70 11.45 22.14
C THR A 86 -6.17 11.08 20.72
N ARG A 87 -5.93 11.94 19.72
CA ARG A 87 -6.16 11.60 18.30
C ARG A 87 -5.39 10.33 17.91
N PHE A 88 -4.18 10.16 18.45
CA PHE A 88 -3.30 9.01 18.20
C PHE A 88 -3.64 7.77 19.02
N LYS A 89 -4.67 7.82 19.89
CA LYS A 89 -5.12 6.65 20.63
C LYS A 89 -5.60 5.58 19.66
N CYS A 90 -5.00 4.40 19.74
CA CYS A 90 -5.40 3.17 19.05
C CYS A 90 -5.14 1.95 19.92
N ALA A 91 -5.70 0.81 19.53
CA ALA A 91 -5.51 -0.47 20.20
C ALA A 91 -5.26 -1.53 19.12
N PRO A 92 -4.04 -2.07 18.99
CA PRO A 92 -2.85 -1.85 19.83
C PRO A 92 -2.28 -0.41 19.82
N PRO A 93 -1.51 0.01 20.85
CA PRO A 93 -0.94 1.36 20.90
C PRO A 93 0.24 1.52 19.92
N ILE A 94 0.48 2.77 19.50
CA ILE A 94 1.75 3.20 18.88
C ILE A 94 2.87 3.02 19.91
N ARG A 95 4.01 2.47 19.48
CA ARG A 95 5.15 2.12 20.33
C ARG A 95 6.35 3.01 20.05
N ASP A 96 7.41 2.82 20.82
CA ASP A 96 8.67 3.55 20.69
C ASP A 96 9.36 3.41 19.32
N GLU A 97 10.36 4.26 19.08
CA GLU A 97 11.10 4.28 17.82
C GLU A 97 11.83 2.96 17.53
N VAL A 98 12.34 2.31 18.58
CA VAL A 98 13.04 1.02 18.46
C VAL A 98 12.09 -0.05 17.92
N ASN A 99 10.84 -0.06 18.40
CA ASN A 99 9.81 -0.95 17.90
C ASN A 99 9.41 -0.60 16.46
N ARG A 100 9.21 0.69 16.14
CA ARG A 100 8.90 1.14 14.76
C ARG A 100 9.95 0.65 13.77
N GLN A 101 11.23 0.78 14.12
CA GLN A 101 12.34 0.28 13.29
C GLN A 101 12.30 -1.25 13.10
N LYS A 102 11.99 -2.00 14.16
CA LYS A 102 11.86 -3.46 14.08
C LYS A 102 10.65 -3.89 13.24
N LEU A 103 9.52 -3.17 13.31
CA LEU A 103 8.36 -3.42 12.44
C LEU A 103 8.72 -3.23 10.97
N TRP A 104 9.44 -2.16 10.64
CA TRP A 104 9.93 -1.94 9.27
C TRP A 104 10.81 -3.08 8.78
N ASN A 105 11.80 -3.49 9.59
CA ASN A 105 12.66 -4.62 9.24
C ASN A 105 11.84 -5.90 9.04
N ALA A 106 10.90 -6.19 9.94
CA ALA A 106 10.04 -7.36 9.84
C ALA A 106 9.16 -7.36 8.57
N LEU A 107 8.66 -6.19 8.14
CA LEU A 107 7.92 -6.05 6.89
C LEU A 107 8.81 -6.28 5.66
N LEU A 108 10.01 -5.71 5.66
CA LEU A 108 10.98 -5.86 4.56
C LEU A 108 11.51 -7.29 4.43
N GLU A 109 11.73 -7.96 5.56
CA GLU A 109 12.18 -9.36 5.64
C GLU A 109 11.04 -10.36 5.34
N GLY A 110 9.80 -9.89 5.19
CA GLY A 110 8.63 -10.73 4.90
C GLY A 110 8.10 -11.51 6.10
N HIS A 111 8.47 -11.11 7.32
CA HIS A 111 7.86 -11.63 8.55
C HIS A 111 6.44 -11.09 8.77
N ILE A 112 6.19 -9.85 8.32
CA ILE A 112 4.84 -9.26 8.19
C ILE A 112 4.38 -9.40 6.73
N ASP A 113 3.18 -9.93 6.50
CA ASP A 113 2.74 -10.35 5.17
C ASP A 113 2.14 -9.22 4.34
N MET A 114 1.39 -8.33 4.99
CA MET A 114 0.59 -7.31 4.30
C MET A 114 0.33 -6.08 5.17
N LEU A 115 -0.30 -5.07 4.56
CA LEU A 115 -0.72 -3.85 5.22
C LEU A 115 -2.24 -3.71 5.18
N SER A 116 -2.78 -3.15 6.26
CA SER A 116 -4.19 -2.74 6.34
C SER A 116 -4.30 -1.35 7.00
N SER A 117 -5.43 -0.68 6.80
CA SER A 117 -5.60 0.69 7.30
C SER A 117 -5.87 0.75 8.81
N ASP A 118 -6.55 -0.27 9.34
CA ASP A 118 -7.34 -0.22 10.58
C ASP A 118 -8.11 1.12 10.72
N HIS A 119 -8.79 1.51 9.64
CA HIS A 119 -9.55 2.75 9.60
C HIS A 119 -10.74 2.67 10.56
N SER A 120 -10.59 3.35 11.69
CA SER A 120 -11.55 3.32 12.80
C SER A 120 -11.91 4.74 13.23
N PRO A 121 -12.74 5.46 12.45
CA PRO A 121 -13.13 6.83 12.75
C PRO A 121 -14.14 6.89 13.90
N SER A 122 -14.18 8.02 14.61
CA SER A 122 -15.23 8.35 15.58
C SER A 122 -15.78 9.75 15.33
N ILE A 123 -16.84 10.11 16.04
CA ILE A 123 -17.23 11.51 16.13
C ILE A 123 -16.16 12.29 16.93
N PRO A 124 -15.86 13.55 16.59
CA PRO A 124 -14.76 14.32 17.21
C PRO A 124 -14.90 14.44 18.73
N GLU A 125 -16.12 14.52 19.25
CA GLU A 125 -16.41 14.68 20.67
C GLU A 125 -15.92 13.49 21.50
N LEU A 126 -15.86 12.29 20.91
CA LEU A 126 -15.35 11.11 21.61
C LEU A 126 -13.82 11.05 21.66
N LYS A 127 -13.11 11.88 20.89
CA LYS A 127 -11.64 11.92 20.92
C LYS A 127 -11.12 12.64 22.15
N LEU A 128 -11.86 13.59 22.72
CA LEU A 128 -11.46 14.34 23.93
C LEU A 128 -10.02 14.93 23.88
N PRO A 129 -9.59 15.57 22.77
CA PRO A 129 -8.21 16.08 22.65
C PRO A 129 -7.90 17.22 23.62
N GLU A 130 -8.91 17.95 24.08
CA GLU A 130 -8.74 19.03 25.07
C GLU A 130 -8.56 18.49 26.49
N GLU A 131 -9.17 17.34 26.81
CA GLU A 131 -9.03 16.70 28.12
C GLU A 131 -7.72 15.92 28.23
N GLY A 132 -7.21 15.39 27.11
CA GLY A 132 -5.97 14.63 27.06
C GLY A 132 -6.03 13.24 27.72
N GLU A 133 -7.21 12.81 28.16
CA GLU A 133 -7.39 11.57 28.91
C GLU A 133 -7.50 10.34 28.00
N PHE A 134 -6.37 9.74 27.65
CA PHE A 134 -6.30 8.53 26.83
C PHE A 134 -7.18 7.39 27.35
N LEU A 135 -7.42 7.25 28.65
CA LEU A 135 -8.27 6.16 29.15
C LEU A 135 -9.74 6.33 28.77
N ARG A 136 -10.23 7.57 28.63
CA ARG A 136 -11.62 7.89 28.28
C ARG A 136 -11.85 8.12 26.80
N ALA A 137 -10.88 8.69 26.08
CA ALA A 137 -10.99 8.96 24.65
C ALA A 137 -11.31 7.70 23.82
N TRP A 138 -11.96 7.83 22.67
CA TRP A 138 -12.17 6.73 21.73
C TRP A 138 -10.87 6.39 20.98
N GLY A 139 -10.53 5.09 20.93
CA GLY A 139 -9.37 4.61 20.20
C GLY A 139 -9.69 4.23 18.76
N GLY A 140 -8.83 4.60 17.82
CA GLY A 140 -8.94 4.29 16.39
C GLY A 140 -8.33 5.38 15.52
N ILE A 141 -7.68 5.03 14.41
CA ILE A 141 -7.06 6.01 13.50
C ILE A 141 -7.89 6.15 12.22
N SER A 142 -8.27 7.38 11.87
CA SER A 142 -8.99 7.68 10.63
C SER A 142 -8.00 7.85 9.45
N SER A 143 -7.43 6.76 8.94
CA SER A 143 -6.29 6.82 8.00
C SER A 143 -6.59 6.50 6.53
N LEU A 144 -7.77 5.96 6.17
CA LEU A 144 -7.98 5.23 4.90
C LEU A 144 -7.54 5.98 3.64
N GLN A 145 -7.75 7.30 3.58
CA GLN A 145 -7.38 8.13 2.43
C GLN A 145 -5.86 8.23 2.24
N PHE A 146 -5.11 8.16 3.34
CA PHE A 146 -3.69 8.47 3.39
C PHE A 146 -2.81 7.23 3.44
N VAL A 147 -3.36 6.03 3.38
CA VAL A 147 -2.59 4.79 3.61
C VAL A 147 -1.42 4.62 2.65
N LEU A 148 -1.63 4.84 1.35
CA LEU A 148 -0.59 4.73 0.33
C LEU A 148 0.50 5.82 0.50
N PRO A 149 0.17 7.13 0.52
CA PRO A 149 1.18 8.16 0.71
C PRO A 149 1.88 8.09 2.08
N ALA A 150 1.18 7.68 3.15
CA ALA A 150 1.78 7.49 4.47
C ALA A 150 2.81 6.35 4.45
N THR A 151 2.46 5.18 3.91
CA THR A 151 3.41 4.06 3.79
C THR A 151 4.59 4.44 2.89
N TRP A 152 4.33 5.11 1.76
CA TRP A 152 5.38 5.56 0.85
C TRP A 152 6.36 6.51 1.54
N SER A 153 5.85 7.60 2.11
CA SER A 153 6.65 8.64 2.77
C SER A 153 7.50 8.09 3.89
N SER A 154 6.91 7.27 4.79
CA SER A 154 7.63 6.68 5.91
C SER A 154 8.62 5.58 5.48
N GLY A 155 8.36 4.93 4.34
CA GLY A 155 9.19 3.86 3.79
C GLY A 155 10.40 4.32 2.99
N LEU A 156 10.43 5.57 2.53
CA LEU A 156 11.53 6.08 1.69
C LEU A 156 12.90 5.90 2.33
N LYS A 157 13.02 6.16 3.64
CA LYS A 157 14.29 5.98 4.39
C LYS A 157 14.75 4.52 4.46
N TYR A 158 13.87 3.57 4.16
CA TYR A 158 14.14 2.13 4.11
C TYR A 158 14.32 1.58 2.69
N GLY A 159 14.20 2.44 1.67
CA GLY A 159 14.38 2.02 0.27
C GLY A 159 13.27 1.11 -0.25
N ILE A 160 12.04 1.27 0.24
CA ILE A 160 10.91 0.47 -0.27
C ILE A 160 10.68 0.71 -1.77
N THR A 161 10.21 -0.33 -2.45
CA THR A 161 9.91 -0.31 -3.89
C THR A 161 8.40 -0.27 -4.14
N LEU A 162 8.02 0.19 -5.34
CA LEU A 162 6.63 0.15 -5.80
C LEU A 162 6.07 -1.29 -5.82
N ASN A 163 6.90 -2.27 -6.17
CA ASN A 163 6.50 -3.68 -6.17
C ASN A 163 6.16 -4.16 -4.76
N GLN A 164 6.93 -3.76 -3.75
CA GLN A 164 6.63 -4.08 -2.35
C GLN A 164 5.31 -3.45 -1.90
N LEU A 165 5.08 -2.18 -2.23
CA LEU A 165 3.78 -1.54 -1.96
C LEU A 165 2.61 -2.30 -2.60
N ALA A 166 2.71 -2.63 -3.89
CA ALA A 166 1.68 -3.40 -4.58
C ALA A 166 1.48 -4.80 -3.95
N THR A 167 2.56 -5.42 -3.49
CA THR A 167 2.51 -6.72 -2.81
C THR A 167 1.74 -6.62 -1.49
N TRP A 168 2.12 -5.66 -0.65
CA TRP A 168 1.58 -5.51 0.70
C TRP A 168 0.13 -4.99 0.71
N TRP A 169 -0.22 -4.08 -0.20
CA TRP A 169 -1.56 -3.47 -0.23
C TRP A 169 -2.55 -4.19 -1.14
N CYS A 170 -2.09 -4.98 -2.10
CA CYS A 170 -2.97 -5.52 -3.14
C CYS A 170 -2.85 -7.04 -3.26
N GLU A 171 -1.68 -7.58 -3.59
CA GLU A 171 -1.52 -9.01 -3.88
C GLU A 171 -1.78 -9.88 -2.63
N LYS A 172 -1.11 -9.56 -1.51
CA LYS A 172 -1.17 -10.36 -0.28
C LYS A 172 -2.57 -10.33 0.37
N PRO A 173 -3.24 -9.18 0.52
CA PRO A 173 -4.62 -9.14 1.00
C PRO A 173 -5.57 -9.93 0.10
N THR A 174 -5.46 -9.77 -1.22
CA THR A 174 -6.30 -10.48 -2.20
C THR A 174 -6.13 -12.00 -2.07
N LYS A 175 -4.88 -12.47 -1.92
CA LYS A 175 -4.57 -13.89 -1.73
C LYS A 175 -5.14 -14.43 -0.42
N LEU A 176 -5.05 -13.67 0.67
CA LEU A 176 -5.58 -14.07 1.99
C LEU A 176 -7.08 -14.37 1.93
N ILE A 177 -7.85 -13.48 1.31
CA ILE A 177 -9.32 -13.63 1.21
C ILE A 177 -9.76 -14.49 0.02
N GLY A 178 -8.82 -15.07 -0.74
CA GLY A 178 -9.11 -15.92 -1.90
C GLY A 178 -9.77 -15.18 -3.07
N LEU A 179 -9.66 -13.86 -3.13
CA LEU A 179 -10.37 -13.04 -4.11
C LEU A 179 -9.69 -13.17 -5.49
N GLN A 180 -10.43 -13.69 -6.46
CA GLN A 180 -9.91 -13.85 -7.82
C GLN A 180 -10.00 -12.54 -8.60
N ASN A 181 -9.18 -12.43 -9.65
CA ASN A 181 -9.22 -11.36 -10.65
C ASN A 181 -8.98 -9.94 -10.10
N LYS A 182 -8.29 -9.80 -8.96
CA LYS A 182 -7.95 -8.54 -8.29
C LYS A 182 -6.52 -8.58 -7.77
N GLY A 183 -6.04 -7.45 -7.23
CA GLY A 183 -4.76 -7.39 -6.53
C GLY A 183 -3.52 -7.30 -7.41
N THR A 184 -3.65 -7.55 -8.72
CA THR A 184 -2.53 -7.48 -9.69
C THR A 184 -2.98 -6.88 -11.03
N ILE A 185 -2.05 -6.28 -11.77
CA ILE A 185 -2.29 -5.73 -13.12
C ILE A 185 -1.87 -6.79 -14.15
N VAL A 186 -2.83 -7.67 -14.49
CA VAL A 186 -2.65 -8.71 -15.51
C VAL A 186 -3.92 -8.85 -16.35
N SER A 187 -3.79 -9.37 -17.56
CA SER A 187 -4.94 -9.63 -18.43
C SER A 187 -5.94 -10.58 -17.76
N GLY A 188 -7.23 -10.24 -17.80
CA GLY A 188 -8.28 -11.01 -17.15
C GLY A 188 -8.63 -10.57 -15.73
N ASN A 189 -7.87 -9.63 -15.14
CA ASN A 189 -8.23 -8.98 -13.88
C ASN A 189 -9.14 -7.76 -14.08
N HIS A 190 -9.82 -7.37 -12.99
CA HIS A 190 -10.51 -6.09 -12.90
C HIS A 190 -9.54 -4.95 -13.15
N ALA A 191 -10.00 -3.92 -13.84
CA ALA A 191 -9.22 -2.72 -14.11
C ALA A 191 -9.27 -1.78 -12.88
N ASP A 192 -8.86 -2.31 -11.74
CA ASP A 192 -8.75 -1.60 -10.46
C ASP A 192 -7.30 -1.15 -10.27
N PHE A 193 -7.03 0.14 -10.45
CA PHE A 193 -5.68 0.70 -10.33
C PHE A 193 -5.71 2.18 -9.95
N VAL A 194 -4.58 2.67 -9.47
CA VAL A 194 -4.36 4.09 -9.20
C VAL A 194 -3.36 4.66 -10.22
N VAL A 195 -3.60 5.89 -10.64
CA VAL A 195 -2.61 6.75 -11.28
C VAL A 195 -2.03 7.62 -10.17
N TRP A 196 -0.73 7.49 -9.95
CA TRP A 196 -0.06 7.98 -8.76
C TRP A 196 1.29 8.58 -9.14
N ASP A 197 1.59 9.77 -8.63
CA ASP A 197 2.91 10.39 -8.74
C ASP A 197 3.63 10.30 -7.39
N PRO A 198 4.66 9.44 -7.24
CA PRO A 198 5.34 9.21 -5.97
C PRO A 198 6.22 10.38 -5.52
N ASN A 199 6.46 11.39 -6.38
CA ASN A 199 7.40 12.49 -6.11
C ASN A 199 6.69 13.79 -5.71
N ILE A 200 5.38 13.88 -5.92
CA ILE A 200 4.62 15.06 -5.52
C ILE A 200 4.49 15.09 -4.00
N GLU A 201 4.99 16.16 -3.42
CA GLU A 201 4.80 16.50 -2.01
C GLU A 201 3.50 17.28 -1.84
N PHE A 202 2.73 16.94 -0.80
CA PHE A 202 1.53 17.69 -0.44
C PHE A 202 1.37 17.82 1.08
N THR A 203 0.86 18.97 1.48
CA THR A 203 0.55 19.28 2.88
C THR A 203 -0.88 18.87 3.21
N ILE A 204 -1.09 18.37 4.43
CA ILE A 204 -2.43 18.09 4.99
C ILE A 204 -2.79 19.22 5.95
N ASP A 205 -3.33 20.30 5.39
CA ASP A 205 -3.88 21.45 6.09
C ASP A 205 -5.42 21.52 5.91
N ASP A 206 -6.03 22.65 6.28
CA ASP A 206 -7.48 22.86 6.13
C ASP A 206 -7.94 22.99 4.67
N SER A 207 -7.01 23.24 3.73
CA SER A 207 -7.30 23.30 2.29
C SER A 207 -7.23 21.93 1.61
N HIS A 208 -6.54 20.96 2.23
CA HIS A 208 -6.47 19.62 1.69
C HIS A 208 -7.84 18.94 1.76
N VAL A 209 -8.45 18.69 0.59
CA VAL A 209 -9.72 17.93 0.54
C VAL A 209 -9.56 16.56 1.21
N SER A 210 -10.33 16.37 2.28
CA SER A 210 -10.52 15.09 2.94
C SER A 210 -11.87 14.50 2.54
N PHE A 211 -11.88 13.21 2.25
CA PHE A 211 -13.08 12.41 2.00
C PHE A 211 -13.60 11.74 3.27
N HIS A 212 -12.93 11.91 4.41
CA HIS A 212 -13.42 11.47 5.71
C HIS A 212 -14.54 12.39 6.19
N LYS A 213 -15.62 11.81 6.73
CA LYS A 213 -16.73 12.59 7.32
C LYS A 213 -16.25 13.49 8.47
N HIS A 214 -15.31 12.99 9.27
CA HIS A 214 -14.69 13.69 10.39
C HIS A 214 -13.17 13.65 10.18
N PRO A 215 -12.59 14.68 9.53
CA PRO A 215 -11.17 14.68 9.22
C PRO A 215 -10.33 14.86 10.49
N GLU A 216 -9.34 14.00 10.66
CA GLU A 216 -8.32 14.11 11.70
C GLU A 216 -6.95 14.34 11.05
N LYS A 217 -6.16 15.25 11.64
CA LYS A 217 -4.83 15.59 11.13
C LYS A 217 -3.77 14.84 11.94
N TYR A 218 -3.23 13.76 11.36
CA TYR A 218 -2.11 12.99 11.92
C TYR A 218 -0.78 13.32 11.25
N TRP A 219 -0.80 13.47 9.92
CA TRP A 219 0.35 13.84 9.12
C TRP A 219 0.28 15.31 8.74
N GLN A 220 1.43 15.96 8.62
CA GLN A 220 1.52 17.34 8.12
C GLN A 220 1.94 17.37 6.65
N LEU A 221 2.88 16.50 6.27
CA LEU A 221 3.49 16.46 4.95
C LEU A 221 3.61 15.01 4.50
N LEU A 222 3.22 14.73 3.25
CA LEU A 222 3.37 13.43 2.63
C LEU A 222 3.84 13.57 1.18
N LEU A 223 4.53 12.54 0.71
CA LEU A 223 4.87 12.31 -0.69
C LEU A 223 3.93 11.27 -1.30
N GLY A 224 3.63 11.45 -2.58
CA GLY A 224 2.89 10.48 -3.37
C GLY A 224 1.44 10.87 -3.60
N GLU A 225 1.17 11.82 -4.49
CA GLU A 225 -0.20 12.25 -4.79
C GLU A 225 -0.93 11.26 -5.72
N ILE A 226 -2.13 10.84 -5.29
CA ILE A 226 -3.03 10.01 -6.11
C ILE A 226 -3.78 10.94 -7.07
N LEU A 227 -3.45 10.87 -8.35
CA LEU A 227 -4.03 11.69 -9.41
C LEU A 227 -5.39 11.16 -9.88
N CYS A 228 -5.56 9.83 -9.86
CA CYS A 228 -6.79 9.17 -10.26
C CYS A 228 -6.89 7.77 -9.65
N THR A 229 -8.10 7.38 -9.24
CA THR A 229 -8.42 6.00 -8.90
C THR A 229 -9.42 5.47 -9.91
N VAL A 230 -9.11 4.33 -10.52
CA VAL A 230 -10.01 3.61 -11.41
C VAL A 230 -10.50 2.36 -10.70
N VAL A 231 -11.82 2.19 -10.65
CA VAL A 231 -12.48 0.99 -10.15
C VAL A 231 -13.41 0.50 -11.25
N ALA A 232 -13.14 -0.69 -11.77
CA ALA A 232 -13.85 -1.22 -12.92
C ALA A 232 -14.02 -2.74 -12.78
N SER A 233 -15.26 -3.17 -12.51
CA SER A 233 -15.64 -4.57 -12.66
C SER A 233 -15.45 -4.98 -14.12
N ILE A 234 -14.84 -6.13 -14.39
CA ILE A 234 -14.95 -6.77 -15.72
C ILE A 234 -16.43 -7.01 -15.92
N PRO A 235 -17.08 -6.36 -16.88
CA PRO A 235 -18.49 -6.52 -16.98
C PRO A 235 -18.73 -7.69 -17.94
N GLN A 236 -19.61 -8.62 -17.58
CA GLN A 236 -20.12 -9.60 -18.55
C GLN A 236 -20.94 -8.94 -19.69
N LYS A 237 -21.05 -7.59 -19.73
CA LYS A 237 -21.65 -6.73 -20.78
C LYS A 237 -21.03 -5.32 -20.77
N PRO A 238 -20.95 -4.56 -21.86
CA PRO A 238 -20.07 -3.39 -21.96
C PRO A 238 -20.63 -2.17 -21.23
N ALA A 239 -20.41 -2.06 -19.93
CA ALA A 239 -20.66 -0.83 -19.17
C ALA A 239 -19.63 -0.73 -18.04
N VAL A 240 -18.47 -0.13 -18.33
CA VAL A 240 -17.51 0.25 -17.30
C VAL A 240 -17.97 1.59 -16.72
N LYS A 241 -18.37 1.61 -15.44
CA LYS A 241 -18.64 2.84 -14.70
C LYS A 241 -17.33 3.33 -14.08
N LEU A 242 -16.55 4.11 -14.82
CA LEU A 242 -15.37 4.81 -14.27
C LEU A 242 -15.84 6.02 -13.45
N SER A 243 -15.64 6.00 -12.14
CA SER A 243 -15.71 7.19 -11.28
C SER A 243 -14.32 7.81 -11.16
N LEU A 244 -14.07 8.92 -11.87
CA LEU A 244 -12.90 9.75 -11.59
C LEU A 244 -13.18 10.62 -10.37
N LEU A 245 -12.39 10.41 -9.32
CA LEU A 245 -12.23 11.37 -8.24
C LEU A 245 -10.94 12.14 -8.56
N SER A 246 -11.06 13.36 -9.09
CA SER A 246 -9.94 14.27 -9.39
C SER A 246 -10.33 15.66 -8.90
N LYS A 247 -9.42 16.32 -8.16
CA LYS A 247 -9.65 17.67 -7.59
C LYS A 247 -9.66 18.77 -8.63
N ASP A 248 -8.95 18.59 -9.76
CA ASP A 248 -8.89 19.59 -10.82
C ASP A 248 -8.59 18.94 -12.17
N ALA A 249 -9.58 18.91 -13.08
CA ALA A 249 -9.40 18.42 -14.43
C ALA A 249 -8.47 19.29 -15.29
N ASN A 250 -8.12 20.50 -14.80
CA ASN A 250 -7.36 21.52 -15.52
C ASN A 250 -5.85 21.55 -15.20
N GLN A 251 -5.37 20.77 -14.21
CA GLN A 251 -3.94 20.69 -13.86
C GLN A 251 -3.21 19.46 -14.43
N LEU A 252 -3.92 18.55 -15.10
CA LEU A 252 -3.33 17.36 -15.73
C LEU A 252 -2.58 17.74 -17.01
N ARG A 253 -1.38 18.32 -16.86
CA ARG A 253 -0.47 18.63 -17.99
C ARG A 253 0.37 17.42 -18.39
N SER A 254 0.70 16.52 -17.45
CA SER A 254 1.35 15.26 -17.77
C SER A 254 0.82 14.14 -16.87
N ILE A 255 0.44 13.02 -17.48
CA ILE A 255 0.12 11.80 -16.74
C ILE A 255 1.25 10.81 -17.00
N THR A 256 2.14 10.64 -16.03
CA THR A 256 3.09 9.54 -16.02
C THR A 256 2.36 8.29 -15.53
N VAL A 257 2.03 7.38 -16.45
CA VAL A 257 1.42 6.08 -16.09
C VAL A 257 2.55 5.09 -15.86
N TYR A 258 2.84 4.76 -14.61
CA TYR A 258 3.73 3.66 -14.27
C TYR A 258 2.99 2.33 -14.49
N LEU A 259 3.18 1.72 -15.65
CA LEU A 259 2.72 0.35 -15.92
C LEU A 259 3.85 -0.62 -15.57
N LEU A 260 3.78 -1.25 -14.40
CA LEU A 260 4.68 -2.33 -14.01
C LEU A 260 4.13 -3.63 -14.59
N THR A 261 4.80 -4.18 -15.61
CA THR A 261 4.48 -5.52 -16.15
C THR A 261 5.74 -6.35 -16.30
N ASP A 262 5.68 -7.61 -15.88
CA ASP A 262 6.71 -8.62 -16.11
C ASP A 262 6.86 -8.90 -17.63
N GLN A 263 8.11 -8.94 -18.12
CA GLN A 263 8.48 -9.08 -19.54
C GLN A 263 7.96 -10.38 -20.17
N HIS A 264 7.66 -11.41 -19.37
CA HIS A 264 7.23 -12.70 -19.88
C HIS A 264 5.82 -12.73 -20.52
N GLN A 265 5.02 -11.65 -20.44
CA GLN A 265 3.67 -11.60 -21.04
C GLN A 265 3.47 -10.50 -22.12
N MET A 266 4.54 -10.00 -22.73
CA MET A 266 4.52 -8.78 -23.57
C MET A 266 3.85 -8.85 -24.97
N GLY A 267 3.17 -9.95 -25.33
CA GLY A 267 2.61 -10.07 -26.69
C GLY A 267 1.37 -9.20 -26.98
N ASN A 268 0.47 -9.01 -26.00
CA ASN A 268 -0.87 -8.41 -26.24
C ASN A 268 -1.32 -7.37 -25.21
N CYS A 269 -0.64 -7.26 -24.06
CA CYS A 269 -1.04 -6.36 -22.97
C CYS A 269 -0.84 -4.86 -23.30
N HIS A 270 0.13 -4.53 -24.16
CA HIS A 270 0.41 -3.14 -24.54
C HIS A 270 -0.76 -2.50 -25.30
N ALA A 271 -1.33 -3.19 -26.29
CA ALA A 271 -2.26 -2.54 -27.22
C ALA A 271 -3.62 -2.20 -26.60
N GLN A 272 -4.15 -3.04 -25.70
CA GLN A 272 -5.50 -2.87 -25.15
C GLN A 272 -5.54 -1.85 -24.00
N SER A 273 -4.61 -1.95 -23.04
CA SER A 273 -4.52 -1.05 -21.89
C SER A 273 -4.20 0.39 -22.34
N LEU A 274 -3.26 0.56 -23.27
CA LEU A 274 -2.97 1.86 -23.90
C LEU A 274 -4.17 2.36 -24.73
N SER A 275 -4.83 1.49 -25.52
CA SER A 275 -6.04 1.89 -26.26
C SER A 275 -7.13 2.45 -25.35
N TYR A 276 -7.34 1.87 -24.15
CA TYR A 276 -8.34 2.36 -23.21
C TYR A 276 -7.95 3.68 -22.57
N ALA A 277 -6.70 3.83 -22.11
CA ALA A 277 -6.20 5.08 -21.54
C ALA A 277 -6.20 6.23 -22.58
N THR A 278 -5.74 5.98 -23.81
CA THR A 278 -5.67 6.98 -24.88
C THR A 278 -7.05 7.37 -25.44
N LYS A 279 -7.98 6.41 -25.60
CA LYS A 279 -9.38 6.73 -25.99
C LYS A 279 -10.12 7.53 -24.91
N PHE A 280 -9.75 7.34 -23.65
CA PHE A 280 -10.34 8.07 -22.53
C PHE A 280 -9.90 9.54 -22.51
N LEU A 281 -8.60 9.81 -22.62
CA LEU A 281 -8.05 11.18 -22.65
C LEU A 281 -8.55 11.98 -23.85
N THR A 282 -8.72 11.34 -25.01
CA THR A 282 -9.23 12.01 -26.22
C THR A 282 -10.73 12.32 -26.19
N LYS A 283 -11.54 11.66 -25.35
CA LYS A 283 -12.99 11.89 -25.26
C LYS A 283 -13.38 13.15 -24.47
N ARG A 284 -12.46 13.70 -23.66
CA ARG A 284 -12.67 14.93 -22.86
C ARG A 284 -12.21 16.22 -23.56
N SER A 285 -11.42 16.12 -24.61
CA SER A 285 -11.07 17.25 -25.47
C SER A 285 -12.20 17.54 -26.46
N LYS A 286 -12.78 18.76 -26.42
CA LYS A 286 -13.76 19.22 -27.42
C LYS A 286 -13.14 19.45 -28.82
N THR A 287 -11.83 19.29 -28.96
CA THR A 287 -11.10 19.43 -30.22
C THR A 287 -10.61 18.06 -30.68
N ARG A 288 -11.28 17.50 -31.70
CA ARG A 288 -10.80 16.31 -32.43
C ARG A 288 -9.39 16.60 -32.99
N ARG A 289 -8.34 16.12 -32.34
CA ARG A 289 -7.00 15.98 -32.92
C ARG A 289 -6.44 14.60 -32.63
N LYS A 290 -5.82 13.99 -33.64
CA LYS A 290 -5.30 12.62 -33.63
C LYS A 290 -4.12 12.50 -32.66
N ALA A 291 -4.20 11.61 -31.67
CA ALA A 291 -3.02 11.13 -30.97
C ALA A 291 -2.14 10.34 -31.95
N ARG A 292 -0.88 10.72 -32.13
CA ARG A 292 0.11 9.92 -32.86
C ARG A 292 0.93 9.12 -31.85
N ILE A 293 0.99 7.81 -32.04
CA ILE A 293 1.95 6.93 -31.37
C ILE A 293 3.31 7.22 -32.02
N ALA A 294 4.24 7.80 -31.29
CA ALA A 294 5.65 7.80 -31.70
C ALA A 294 6.25 6.47 -31.21
N ALA A 295 6.34 5.48 -32.09
CA ALA A 295 7.25 4.37 -31.90
C ALA A 295 8.66 4.84 -32.29
N PRO A 296 9.73 4.49 -31.55
CA PRO A 296 11.07 4.66 -32.07
C PRO A 296 11.18 3.92 -33.40
N SER A 297 11.59 4.62 -34.45
CA SER A 297 11.76 4.03 -35.78
C SER A 297 12.95 3.07 -35.78
N LEU A 298 12.70 1.77 -35.62
CA LEU A 298 13.63 0.74 -36.07
C LEU A 298 13.45 0.56 -37.58
N ARG A 299 14.03 1.46 -38.38
CA ARG A 299 14.31 1.23 -39.80
C ARG A 299 15.62 1.89 -40.17
N GLY A 300 16.60 1.05 -40.49
CA GLY A 300 17.89 1.46 -41.02
C GLY A 300 18.99 0.53 -40.56
N MET A 301 18.93 -0.76 -40.92
CA MET A 301 20.11 -1.58 -41.22
C MET A 301 19.67 -2.86 -41.93
N ASP A 302 20.26 -3.04 -43.11
CA ASP A 302 19.91 -3.98 -44.16
C ASP A 302 20.22 -5.45 -43.84
N THR A 303 19.40 -6.34 -44.39
CA THR A 303 19.64 -7.78 -44.47
C THR A 303 20.44 -8.10 -45.73
N HIS A 304 21.60 -8.74 -45.55
CA HIS A 304 22.48 -9.41 -46.53
C HIS A 304 23.65 -8.61 -47.14
N SER A 305 24.83 -8.75 -46.51
CA SER A 305 26.13 -8.86 -47.20
C SER A 305 27.16 -9.53 -46.28
N TRP A 306 28.07 -10.29 -46.89
CA TRP A 306 28.97 -11.31 -46.34
C TRP A 306 30.08 -10.85 -45.36
N PHE A 307 30.52 -11.79 -44.51
CA PHE A 307 31.74 -11.81 -43.67
C PHE A 307 33.04 -11.61 -44.50
N PRO A 308 34.16 -11.05 -43.98
CA PRO A 308 35.06 -11.73 -43.02
C PRO A 308 35.81 -10.85 -41.99
N ASP A 309 36.48 -11.54 -41.06
CA ASP A 309 37.54 -11.13 -40.13
C ASP A 309 37.19 -10.91 -38.64
N GLY A 310 38.03 -11.55 -37.80
CA GLY A 310 37.86 -11.87 -36.37
C GLY A 310 37.57 -10.68 -35.46
N TYR A 311 37.07 -10.86 -34.24
CA TYR A 311 37.64 -11.73 -33.20
C TYR A 311 36.58 -12.32 -32.25
N LEU A 312 36.87 -13.55 -31.81
CA LEU A 312 36.25 -14.26 -30.69
C LEU A 312 36.54 -13.56 -29.35
N LEU A 313 35.52 -13.40 -28.50
CA LEU A 313 35.66 -13.47 -27.04
C LEU A 313 34.50 -14.29 -26.46
N HIS A 314 34.87 -15.34 -25.72
CA HIS A 314 34.00 -16.32 -25.07
C HIS A 314 33.35 -15.76 -23.78
N SER A 315 32.11 -16.19 -23.52
CA SER A 315 31.24 -16.19 -22.29
C SER A 315 31.94 -16.29 -20.90
N PRO A 316 31.30 -16.10 -19.69
CA PRO A 316 29.86 -16.00 -19.35
C PRO A 316 29.43 -14.98 -18.24
N SER A 317 28.10 -14.83 -18.11
CA SER A 317 27.33 -14.35 -16.95
C SER A 317 27.25 -12.83 -16.68
N LYS A 318 26.04 -12.28 -16.87
CA LYS A 318 25.29 -11.43 -15.93
C LYS A 318 23.98 -11.01 -16.60
N THR A 319 22.88 -11.41 -15.99
CA THR A 319 21.52 -10.92 -16.26
C THR A 319 21.46 -9.42 -15.96
N THR A 320 21.66 -8.59 -16.98
CA THR A 320 21.24 -7.19 -16.98
C THR A 320 19.76 -7.16 -17.37
N GLY A 321 18.89 -6.99 -16.37
CA GLY A 321 17.48 -6.66 -16.61
C GLY A 321 17.39 -5.28 -17.25
N CYS A 322 17.00 -5.24 -18.52
CA CYS A 322 16.73 -4.00 -19.24
C CYS A 322 15.41 -3.40 -18.73
N PHE A 323 15.50 -2.25 -18.04
CA PHE A 323 14.32 -1.45 -17.69
C PHE A 323 13.83 -0.73 -18.95
N SER A 324 12.57 -0.93 -19.32
CA SER A 324 11.92 -0.10 -20.33
C SER A 324 11.11 0.99 -19.61
N PHE A 325 11.62 2.22 -19.64
CA PHE A 325 10.88 3.40 -19.20
C PHE A 325 9.95 3.84 -20.33
N LEU A 326 8.65 3.97 -20.05
CA LEU A 326 7.73 4.61 -20.98
C LEU A 326 7.46 6.04 -20.47
N GLU A 327 8.28 6.99 -20.91
CA GLU A 327 8.04 8.41 -20.70
C GLU A 327 7.01 8.88 -21.73
N LEU A 328 5.82 9.27 -21.28
CA LEU A 328 4.82 9.91 -22.14
C LEU A 328 5.08 11.42 -22.13
N THR A 329 5.88 11.89 -23.08
CA THR A 329 6.14 13.33 -23.28
C THR A 329 4.94 13.99 -23.95
N GLU A 330 4.44 15.09 -23.37
CA GLU A 330 3.29 15.87 -23.86
C GLU A 330 3.61 16.58 -25.20
N VAL A 331 2.59 16.73 -26.06
CA VAL A 331 2.60 17.68 -27.19
C VAL A 331 1.85 18.93 -26.74
N THR A 332 2.57 20.05 -26.62
CA THR A 332 2.04 21.35 -26.19
C THR A 332 1.04 21.93 -27.19
N GLY A 333 0.03 22.65 -26.69
CA GLY A 333 -0.86 23.47 -27.49
C GLY A 333 -1.72 24.40 -26.63
N ASP A 334 -1.46 25.70 -26.74
CA ASP A 334 -2.10 26.77 -25.98
C ASP A 334 -3.64 26.74 -26.09
N LEU A 335 -4.32 26.82 -24.93
CA LEU A 335 -5.75 27.06 -24.83
C LEU A 335 -5.98 28.52 -24.44
N LEU A 336 -6.26 29.37 -25.43
CA LEU A 336 -6.88 30.69 -25.21
C LEU A 336 -8.40 30.50 -25.05
N PHE A 337 -8.98 31.08 -24.00
CA PHE A 337 -10.43 31.17 -23.76
C PHE A 337 -10.86 32.65 -23.75
N PRO A 338 -12.03 33.02 -24.31
CA PRO A 338 -12.84 34.09 -23.75
C PRO A 338 -13.65 33.61 -22.55
#